data_AF-A0A350D032-F1
#
_entry.id   AF-A0A350D032-F1
#
_cell.length_a   1.000
_cell.length_b   1.000
_cell.length_c   1.000
_cell.angle_alpha   90.00
_cell.angle_beta   90.00
_cell.angle_gamma   90.00
#
_symmetry.space_group_name_H-M   'P 1'
#
loop_
_entity.id
_entity.type
_entity.pdbx_description
1 polymer ?
#
loop_
_entity_poly.entity_id
_entity_poly.type
_entity_poly.pdbx_seq_one_letter_code
_entity_poly.pdbx_strand_id
1 'polypeptide(L)'
;MNLKIALPGGRSLKVKAEFPYAGSPVGYRVLIRGKTGLVVGLAKEGEAIDLTFPDEKPITTEKHILSILETANYFAQLPWKLLFDLMPSVFDWREEEYIRLGEKDWKFIDKLSLKVLEYVKTKRAVKEESLKEKFGRDLVEKLLELGFL
;
A
#
# COMPACT_ATOMS: atom_id res chain seq x y z
N MET A 1 13.65 1.64 -16.93
CA MET A 1 14.92 1.93 -16.23
C MET A 1 15.05 1.07 -14.98
N ASN A 2 16.23 0.99 -14.36
CA ASN A 2 16.46 0.18 -13.16
C ASN A 2 16.55 1.11 -11.93
N LEU A 3 15.66 0.94 -10.98
CA LEU A 3 15.46 1.78 -9.80
C LEU A 3 15.94 1.08 -8.54
N LYS A 4 16.44 1.84 -7.57
CA LYS A 4 16.68 1.40 -6.19
C LYS A 4 15.56 1.96 -5.31
N ILE A 5 14.75 1.07 -4.76
CA ILE A 5 13.56 1.42 -3.96
C ILE A 5 13.82 1.05 -2.50
N ALA A 6 13.74 2.01 -1.59
CA ALA A 6 13.76 1.79 -0.16
C ALA A 6 12.38 1.32 0.33
N LEU A 7 12.36 0.38 1.27
CA LEU A 7 11.14 -0.15 1.90
C LEU A 7 11.11 0.17 3.40
N PRO A 8 9.92 0.22 4.03
CA PRO A 8 9.75 0.54 5.45
C PRO A 8 10.55 -0.36 6.40
N GLY A 9 10.79 -1.61 6.01
CA GLY A 9 11.55 -2.58 6.80
C GLY A 9 13.07 -2.37 6.81
N GLY A 10 13.58 -1.26 6.27
CA GLY A 10 15.02 -0.95 6.26
C GLY A 10 15.80 -1.59 5.11
N ARG A 11 15.15 -2.39 4.26
CA ARG A 11 15.75 -3.00 3.07
C ARG A 11 15.57 -2.11 1.84
N SER A 12 16.36 -2.36 0.80
CA SER A 12 16.11 -1.80 -0.53
C SER A 12 15.97 -2.90 -1.58
N LEU A 13 15.10 -2.69 -2.55
CA LEU A 13 14.93 -3.53 -3.74
C LEU A 13 15.53 -2.84 -4.96
N LYS A 14 16.00 -3.63 -5.91
CA LYS A 14 16.37 -3.16 -7.25
C LYS A 14 15.29 -3.62 -8.23
N VAL A 15 14.62 -2.70 -8.89
CA VAL A 15 13.44 -3.01 -9.70
C VAL A 15 13.56 -2.39 -11.08
N LYS A 16 13.22 -3.16 -12.11
CA LYS A 16 13.08 -2.66 -13.47
C LYS A 16 11.66 -2.15 -13.63
N ALA A 17 11.52 -0.86 -13.90
CA ALA A 17 10.22 -0.21 -14.08
C ALA A 17 10.27 0.91 -15.11
N GLU A 18 9.11 1.24 -15.66
CA GLU A 18 8.90 2.42 -16.51
C GLU A 18 8.54 3.60 -15.62
N PHE A 19 9.36 4.66 -15.68
CA PHE A 19 9.10 5.89 -14.95
C PHE A 19 8.31 6.83 -15.87
N PRO A 20 7.12 7.30 -15.45
CA PRO A 20 6.20 8.00 -16.36
C PRO A 20 6.57 9.46 -16.62
N TYR A 21 7.51 10.04 -15.87
CA TYR A 21 7.83 11.46 -15.94
C TYR A 21 9.22 11.73 -16.55
N ALA A 22 9.42 12.96 -17.04
CA ALA A 22 10.73 13.42 -17.45
C ALA A 22 11.59 13.78 -16.23
N GLY A 23 12.86 13.34 -16.21
CA GLY A 23 13.83 13.70 -15.18
C GLY A 23 14.21 12.56 -14.22
N SER A 24 14.70 12.92 -13.03
CA SER A 24 15.16 11.96 -12.02
C SER A 24 13.96 11.34 -11.29
N PRO A 25 13.89 10.00 -11.15
CA PRO A 25 12.85 9.32 -10.40
C PRO A 25 13.08 9.37 -8.88
N VAL A 26 14.22 9.87 -8.41
CA VAL A 26 14.55 9.90 -6.98
C VAL A 26 13.59 10.81 -6.21
N GLY A 27 13.12 10.30 -5.07
CA GLY A 27 12.21 11.00 -4.18
C GLY A 27 10.73 10.81 -4.48
N TYR A 28 10.38 10.07 -5.54
CA TYR A 28 9.00 9.64 -5.79
C TYR A 28 8.65 8.42 -4.94
N ARG A 29 7.42 8.38 -4.43
CA ARG A 29 6.88 7.15 -3.84
C ARG A 29 6.49 6.18 -4.94
N VAL A 30 6.48 4.92 -4.55
CA VAL A 30 6.00 3.82 -5.37
C VAL A 30 5.14 2.91 -4.52
N LEU A 31 4.09 2.37 -5.11
CA LEU A 31 3.31 1.29 -4.53
C LEU A 31 3.84 -0.01 -5.12
N ILE A 32 4.41 -0.87 -4.28
CA ILE A 32 5.03 -2.12 -4.68
C ILE A 32 4.59 -3.24 -3.74
N ARG A 33 3.98 -4.29 -4.29
CA ARG A 33 3.43 -5.42 -3.52
C ARG A 33 2.51 -4.93 -2.36
N GLY A 34 1.63 -3.98 -2.66
CA GLY A 34 0.67 -3.39 -1.70
C GLY A 34 1.28 -2.47 -0.63
N LYS A 35 2.57 -2.13 -0.69
CA LYS A 35 3.26 -1.30 0.30
C LYS A 35 3.91 -0.08 -0.33
N THR A 36 4.03 1.00 0.44
CA THR A 36 4.82 2.16 0.03
C THR A 36 6.31 1.82 0.01
N GLY A 37 6.94 2.12 -1.10
CA GLY A 37 8.37 2.28 -1.25
C GLY A 37 8.73 3.71 -1.65
N LEU A 38 10.01 4.05 -1.57
CA LEU A 38 10.54 5.33 -2.07
C LEU A 38 11.70 5.08 -3.01
N VAL A 39 11.72 5.72 -4.17
CA VAL A 39 12.89 5.66 -5.06
C VAL A 39 14.02 6.48 -4.45
N VAL A 40 15.13 5.83 -4.12
CA VAL A 40 16.31 6.44 -3.48
C VAL A 40 17.53 6.49 -4.40
N GLY A 41 17.41 5.96 -5.62
CA GLY A 41 18.50 5.99 -6.60
C GLY A 41 18.22 5.13 -7.83
N LEU A 42 19.22 5.05 -8.70
CA LEU A 42 19.24 4.14 -9.85
C LEU A 42 20.06 2.90 -9.53
N ALA A 43 19.75 1.80 -10.22
CA ALA A 43 20.46 0.54 -10.13
C ALA A 43 21.01 0.13 -11.51
N LYS A 44 22.02 -0.75 -11.55
CA LYS A 44 22.53 -1.31 -12.82
C LYS A 44 21.57 -2.34 -13.41
N GLU A 45 20.91 -3.10 -12.55
CA GLU A 45 20.00 -4.19 -12.85
C GLU A 45 18.80 -4.13 -11.90
N GLY A 46 17.71 -4.83 -12.21
CA GLY A 46 16.54 -4.92 -11.34
C GLY A 46 15.60 -6.04 -11.75
N GLU A 47 14.86 -6.56 -10.77
CA GLU A 47 13.79 -7.53 -10.98
C GLU A 47 12.60 -6.84 -11.64
N ALA A 48 11.92 -7.51 -12.59
CA ALA A 48 10.67 -6.99 -13.15
C ALA A 48 9.55 -7.20 -12.12
N ILE A 49 9.10 -6.11 -11.51
CA ILE A 49 8.01 -6.11 -10.52
C ILE A 49 7.07 -4.98 -10.89
N ASP A 50 5.77 -5.27 -10.88
CA ASP A 50 4.75 -4.25 -11.08
C ASP A 50 4.79 -3.23 -9.93
N LEU A 51 4.81 -1.96 -10.32
CA LEU A 51 4.77 -0.85 -9.40
C LEU A 51 3.96 0.29 -9.98
N THR A 52 3.40 1.10 -9.09
CA THR A 52 2.60 2.28 -9.44
C THR A 52 3.22 3.51 -8.82
N PHE A 53 3.28 4.62 -9.56
CA PHE A 53 3.72 5.92 -9.05
C PHE A 53 2.48 6.75 -8.68
N PRO A 54 2.14 6.91 -7.38
CA PRO A 54 0.96 7.67 -6.96
C PRO A 54 1.18 9.18 -6.99
N ASP A 55 2.43 9.64 -7.09
CA ASP A 55 2.79 11.05 -6.98
C ASP A 55 3.02 11.67 -8.36
N GLU A 56 2.54 12.91 -8.54
CA GLU A 56 2.90 13.77 -9.70
C GLU A 56 4.23 14.51 -9.49
N LYS A 57 4.70 14.63 -8.24
CA LYS A 57 5.93 15.34 -7.85
C LYS A 57 6.67 14.54 -6.78
N PRO A 58 8.01 14.63 -6.72
CA PRO A 58 8.75 13.91 -5.69
C PRO A 58 8.44 14.51 -4.32
N ILE A 59 8.30 13.65 -3.31
CA ILE A 59 8.05 14.08 -1.93
C ILE A 59 9.34 14.46 -1.19
N THR A 60 10.49 14.12 -1.78
CA THR A 60 11.80 14.43 -1.24
C THR A 60 12.83 14.60 -2.36
N THR A 61 14.07 14.94 -2.01
CA THR A 61 15.13 15.24 -2.99
C THR A 61 16.34 14.34 -2.78
N GLU A 62 17.21 14.26 -3.79
CA GLU A 62 18.50 13.57 -3.67
C GLU A 62 19.34 14.10 -2.49
N LYS A 63 19.29 15.41 -2.23
CA LYS A 63 19.97 16.03 -1.07
C LYS A 63 19.46 15.46 0.25
N HIS A 64 18.14 15.32 0.42
CA HIS A 64 17.58 14.74 1.64
C HIS A 64 17.98 13.27 1.79
N ILE A 65 17.98 12.49 0.69
CA ILE A 65 18.42 11.09 0.73
C ILE A 65 19.88 10.97 1.18
N LEU A 66 20.76 11.85 0.67
CA LEU A 66 22.16 11.90 1.12
C LEU A 66 22.26 12.23 2.61
N SER A 67 21.51 13.23 3.10
CA SER A 67 21.49 13.56 4.53
C SER A 67 21.01 12.39 5.40
N ILE A 68 20.03 11.61 4.95
CA ILE A 68 19.60 10.39 5.65
C ILE A 68 20.72 9.35 5.70
N LEU A 69 21.43 9.13 4.58
CA LEU A 69 22.56 8.20 4.53
C LEU A 69 23.68 8.61 5.49
N GLU A 70 24.06 9.89 5.48
CA GLU A 70 25.09 10.45 6.36
C GLU A 70 24.69 10.34 7.83
N THR A 71 23.45 10.72 8.16
CA THR A 71 22.91 10.65 9.53
C THR A 71 22.85 9.22 10.02
N ALA A 72 22.33 8.30 9.21
CA ALA A 72 22.25 6.88 9.56
C ALA A 72 23.64 6.29 9.78
N ASN A 73 24.62 6.65 8.94
CA ASN A 73 26.01 6.21 9.11
C ASN A 73 26.62 6.74 10.42
N TYR A 74 26.41 8.02 10.73
CA TYR A 74 26.93 8.65 11.95
C TYR A 74 26.37 7.99 13.23
N PHE A 75 25.09 7.64 13.24
CA PHE A 75 24.41 7.02 14.38
C PHE A 75 24.33 5.48 14.32
N ALA A 76 25.03 4.83 13.39
CA ALA A 76 24.99 3.38 13.17
C ALA A 76 23.55 2.81 13.02
N GLN A 77 22.67 3.53 12.33
CA GLN A 77 21.29 3.14 12.05
C GLN A 77 21.13 2.60 10.63
N LEU A 78 20.03 1.87 10.38
CA LEU A 78 19.64 1.46 9.04
C LEU A 78 19.03 2.66 8.29
N PRO A 79 19.61 3.13 7.18
CA PRO A 79 19.22 4.40 6.55
C PRO A 79 17.78 4.38 6.03
N TRP A 80 17.34 3.26 5.45
CA TRP A 80 15.98 3.16 4.93
C TRP A 80 14.97 3.02 6.06
N LYS A 81 15.35 2.44 7.21
CA LYS A 81 14.46 2.44 8.37
C LYS A 81 14.29 3.87 8.88
N LEU A 82 15.40 4.59 9.07
CA LEU A 82 15.40 5.99 9.49
C LEU A 82 14.58 6.88 8.54
N LEU A 83 14.72 6.69 7.22
CA LEU A 83 13.92 7.39 6.21
C LEU A 83 12.42 7.26 6.48
N PHE A 84 11.94 6.04 6.70
CA PHE A 84 10.52 5.77 6.92
C PHE A 84 10.05 6.14 8.33
N ASP A 85 10.93 6.06 9.34
CA ASP A 85 10.64 6.53 10.70
C ASP A 85 10.43 8.07 10.74
N LEU A 86 11.11 8.81 9.86
CA LEU A 86 10.96 10.27 9.71
C LEU A 86 9.86 10.68 8.73
N MET A 87 9.35 9.75 7.92
CA MET A 87 8.37 10.06 6.89
C MET A 87 7.00 10.31 7.53
N PRO A 88 6.33 11.45 7.23
CA PRO A 88 4.98 11.70 7.73
C PRO A 88 4.00 10.60 7.31
N SER A 89 3.09 10.20 8.21
CA SER A 89 2.15 9.10 7.99
C SER A 89 1.22 9.30 6.79
N VAL A 90 0.95 10.56 6.40
CA VAL A 90 0.20 10.89 5.17
C VAL A 90 0.85 10.36 3.89
N PHE A 91 2.15 10.05 3.95
CA PHE A 91 2.91 9.49 2.85
C PHE A 91 3.01 7.95 2.89
N ASP A 92 2.52 7.28 3.93
CA ASP A 92 2.41 5.81 3.98
C ASP A 92 1.10 5.36 3.29
N TRP A 93 1.25 4.96 2.04
CA TRP A 93 0.17 4.41 1.21
C TRP A 93 0.23 2.89 1.18
N ARG A 94 -0.95 2.27 1.26
CA ARG A 94 -1.11 0.83 1.23
C ARG A 94 -2.29 0.51 0.34
N GLU A 95 -2.16 -0.56 -0.44
CA GLU A 95 -3.33 -1.15 -1.07
C GLU A 95 -4.09 -1.89 0.02
N GLU A 96 -5.35 -1.52 0.20
CA GLU A 96 -6.25 -2.19 1.13
C GLU A 96 -7.41 -2.79 0.35
N GLU A 97 -7.72 -4.05 0.63
CA GLU A 97 -8.90 -4.71 0.11
C GLU A 97 -10.08 -4.48 1.05
N TYR A 98 -11.20 -4.05 0.49
CA TYR A 98 -12.44 -3.85 1.21
C TYR A 98 -13.54 -4.67 0.57
N ILE A 99 -14.39 -5.24 1.42
CA ILE A 99 -15.63 -5.90 1.04
C ILE A 99 -16.55 -4.87 0.39
N ARG A 100 -17.16 -5.26 -0.73
CA ARG A 100 -18.20 -4.47 -1.40
C ARG A 100 -19.52 -5.21 -1.32
N LEU A 101 -20.57 -4.61 -1.84
CA LEU A 101 -21.82 -5.34 -2.05
C LEU A 101 -21.76 -5.99 -3.42
N GLY A 102 -22.16 -7.25 -3.47
CA GLY A 102 -22.42 -7.94 -4.73
C GLY A 102 -23.63 -7.36 -5.46
N GLU A 103 -23.81 -7.76 -6.72
CA GLU A 103 -24.92 -7.27 -7.56
C GLU A 103 -26.27 -7.94 -7.26
N LYS A 104 -26.30 -8.93 -6.35
CA LYS A 104 -27.50 -9.70 -6.03
C LYS A 104 -28.54 -8.88 -5.27
N ASP A 105 -29.81 -9.06 -5.65
CA ASP A 105 -30.93 -8.48 -4.92
C ASP A 105 -31.11 -9.20 -3.56
N TRP A 106 -31.25 -8.39 -2.51
CA TRP A 106 -31.32 -8.74 -1.10
C TRP A 106 -32.73 -8.70 -0.50
N LYS A 107 -33.79 -8.47 -1.29
CA LYS A 107 -35.18 -8.32 -0.80
C LYS A 107 -35.70 -9.44 0.10
N PHE A 108 -35.18 -10.66 -0.05
CA PHE A 108 -35.66 -11.85 0.69
C PHE A 108 -34.60 -12.50 1.57
N ILE A 109 -33.54 -11.77 1.92
CA ILE A 109 -32.48 -12.29 2.79
C ILE A 109 -32.94 -12.30 4.26
N ASP A 110 -32.39 -13.20 5.06
CA ASP A 110 -32.73 -13.28 6.49
C ASP A 110 -32.28 -12.02 7.26
N LYS A 111 -32.89 -11.79 8.43
CA LYS A 111 -32.65 -10.57 9.22
C LYS A 111 -31.19 -10.39 9.67
N LEU A 112 -30.44 -11.49 9.88
CA LEU A 112 -29.04 -11.41 10.31
C LEU A 112 -28.16 -11.03 9.12
N SER A 113 -28.32 -11.72 7.99
CA SER A 113 -27.62 -11.38 6.74
C SER A 113 -27.92 -9.96 6.27
N LEU A 114 -29.18 -9.52 6.37
CA LEU A 114 -29.58 -8.16 6.00
C LEU A 114 -28.79 -7.10 6.79
N LYS A 115 -28.57 -7.32 8.10
CA LYS A 115 -27.78 -6.41 8.94
C LYS A 115 -26.32 -6.32 8.48
N VAL A 116 -25.73 -7.43 8.01
CA VAL A 116 -24.37 -7.43 7.46
C VAL A 116 -24.30 -6.57 6.21
N LEU A 117 -25.22 -6.80 5.26
CA LEU A 117 -25.28 -6.07 3.99
C LEU A 117 -25.58 -4.58 4.22
N GLU A 118 -26.49 -4.23 5.14
CA GLU A 118 -26.76 -2.84 5.50
C GLU A 118 -25.55 -2.17 6.14
N TYR A 119 -24.79 -2.90 6.96
CA TYR A 119 -23.56 -2.39 7.55
C TYR A 119 -22.50 -2.07 6.49
N VAL A 120 -22.27 -2.98 5.54
CA VAL A 120 -21.35 -2.77 4.41
C VAL A 120 -21.84 -1.65 3.49
N LYS A 121 -23.16 -1.56 3.24
CA LYS A 121 -23.75 -0.45 2.47
C LYS A 121 -23.47 0.91 3.11
N THR A 122 -23.55 0.97 4.43
CA THR A 122 -23.38 2.21 5.20
C THR A 122 -21.90 2.56 5.38
N LYS A 123 -21.04 1.55 5.52
CA LYS A 123 -19.60 1.70 5.75
C LYS A 123 -18.85 1.42 4.45
N ARG A 124 -18.38 2.48 3.79
CA ARG A 124 -17.73 2.40 2.46
C ARG A 124 -16.41 1.61 2.42
N ALA A 125 -15.79 1.34 3.56
CA ALA A 125 -14.49 0.67 3.65
C ALA A 125 -14.50 -0.31 4.84
N VAL A 126 -14.98 -1.54 4.61
CA VAL A 126 -14.99 -2.60 5.61
C VAL A 126 -14.06 -3.72 5.17
N LYS A 127 -13.11 -4.10 6.03
CA LYS A 127 -12.22 -5.24 5.80
C LYS A 127 -12.94 -6.53 6.17
N GLU A 128 -12.65 -7.61 5.45
CA GLU A 128 -13.24 -8.93 5.67
C GLU A 128 -13.10 -9.39 7.12
N GLU A 129 -11.89 -9.32 7.68
CA GLU A 129 -11.60 -9.71 9.07
C GLU A 129 -12.45 -8.94 10.08
N SER A 130 -12.58 -7.62 9.91
CA SER A 130 -13.43 -6.80 10.78
C SER A 130 -14.91 -7.15 10.68
N LEU A 131 -15.36 -7.61 9.51
CA LEU A 131 -16.73 -8.08 9.31
C LEU A 131 -16.94 -9.44 10.00
N LYS A 132 -15.98 -10.37 9.87
CA LYS A 132 -15.97 -11.69 10.51
C LYS A 132 -15.97 -11.59 12.03
N GLU A 133 -15.13 -10.73 12.61
CA GLU A 133 -15.10 -10.46 14.06
C GLU A 133 -16.43 -9.93 14.58
N LYS A 134 -17.11 -9.08 13.80
CA LYS A 134 -18.35 -8.41 14.23
C LYS A 134 -19.60 -9.26 14.07
N PHE A 135 -19.73 -9.99 12.96
CA PHE A 135 -20.97 -10.68 12.58
C PHE A 135 -20.85 -12.21 12.61
N GLY A 136 -19.65 -12.73 12.85
CA GLY A 136 -19.37 -14.17 12.83
C GLY A 136 -18.79 -14.62 11.50
N ARG A 137 -17.78 -15.48 11.58
CA ARG A 137 -17.02 -15.99 10.42
C ARG A 137 -17.91 -16.73 9.42
N ASP A 138 -18.67 -17.72 9.89
CA ASP A 138 -19.49 -18.60 9.04
C ASP A 138 -20.53 -17.82 8.23
N LEU A 139 -21.11 -16.78 8.82
CA LEU A 139 -22.11 -15.94 8.15
C LEU A 139 -21.47 -15.13 7.02
N VAL A 140 -20.32 -14.50 7.28
CA VAL A 140 -19.62 -13.67 6.30
C VAL A 140 -19.08 -14.51 5.14
N GLU A 141 -18.48 -15.66 5.44
CA GLU A 141 -17.98 -16.59 4.40
C GLU A 141 -19.13 -17.07 3.52
N LYS A 142 -20.28 -17.43 4.11
CA LYS A 142 -21.46 -17.82 3.33
C LYS A 142 -22.01 -16.69 2.45
N LEU A 143 -21.98 -15.44 2.91
CA LEU A 143 -22.42 -14.30 2.10
C LEU A 143 -21.46 -14.01 0.92
N LEU A 144 -20.16 -14.20 1.12
CA LEU A 144 -19.15 -14.13 0.06
C LEU A 144 -19.33 -15.25 -0.97
N GLU A 145 -19.47 -16.50 -0.52
CA GLU A 145 -19.71 -17.65 -1.41
C GLU A 145 -20.98 -17.51 -2.24
N LEU A 146 -22.04 -16.95 -1.62
CA LEU A 146 -23.30 -16.67 -2.28
C LEU A 146 -23.25 -15.40 -3.15
N GLY A 147 -22.16 -14.63 -3.16
CA GLY A 147 -22.00 -13.43 -4.00
C GLY A 147 -22.85 -12.24 -3.57
N PHE A 148 -23.16 -12.13 -2.28
CA PHE A 148 -23.78 -10.93 -1.71
C PHE A 148 -22.75 -9.88 -1.27
N LEU A 149 -21.50 -10.30 -1.05
CA LEU A 149 -20.35 -9.50 -0.62
C LEU A 149 -19.18 -9.64 -1.61
#